data_AF-A0AAW2JXY7-F1
#
_entry.id   AF-A0AAW2JXY7-F1
#
_cell.length_a   1.000
_cell.length_b   1.000
_cell.length_c   1.000
_cell.angle_alpha   90.00
_cell.angle_beta   90.00
_cell.angle_gamma   90.00
#
_symmetry.space_group_name_H-M   'P 1'
#
loop_
_entity.id
_entity.type
_entity.pdbx_description
1 polymer ?
#
loop_
_entity_poly.entity_id
_entity_poly.type
_entity_poly.pdbx_seq_one_letter_code
_entity_poly.pdbx_strand_id
1 'polypeptide(L)'
;MRRRTGVERIVLCFFVYLFVISADGADLKNLNIWPMPKSVSYGLGTLYLSNDFELNTKGSKFVDASGILKDAFLRSIDVVRATHVIEANTSKIDASLVLKGIHIVVFSPSDELQHGIDESYQLHIPAQGNPLYAHLQVGNAKYPT
;
A
#
# COMPACT_ATOMS: atom_id res chain seq x y z
N MET A 1 -40.41 36.09 -26.84
CA MET A 1 -40.23 34.63 -26.99
C MET A 1 -38.75 34.30 -26.81
N ARG A 2 -38.32 33.98 -25.59
CA ARG A 2 -36.91 33.92 -25.17
C ARG A 2 -36.38 32.49 -25.36
N ARG A 3 -35.59 32.24 -26.42
CA ARG A 3 -34.88 30.96 -26.61
C ARG A 3 -33.81 30.82 -25.51
N ARG A 4 -34.18 30.25 -24.37
CA ARG A 4 -33.29 29.90 -23.24
C ARG A 4 -32.81 28.45 -23.26
N THR A 5 -33.15 27.69 -24.29
CA THR A 5 -32.96 26.23 -24.34
C THR A 5 -31.51 25.78 -24.55
N GLY A 6 -30.65 26.61 -25.16
CA GLY A 6 -29.26 26.24 -25.45
C GLY A 6 -28.34 26.28 -24.23
N VAL A 7 -28.42 27.36 -23.45
CA VAL A 7 -27.55 27.58 -22.28
C VAL A 7 -27.93 26.64 -21.14
N GLU A 8 -29.23 26.42 -20.91
CA GLU A 8 -29.71 25.46 -19.90
C GLU A 8 -29.22 24.04 -20.20
N ARG A 9 -29.21 23.64 -21.48
CA ARG A 9 -28.67 22.34 -21.90
C ARG A 9 -27.17 22.21 -21.67
N ILE A 10 -26.40 23.27 -21.95
CA ILE A 10 -24.95 23.27 -21.73
C ILE A 10 -24.63 23.16 -20.24
N VAL A 11 -25.34 23.92 -19.41
CA VAL A 11 -25.18 23.85 -17.94
C VAL A 11 -25.55 22.46 -17.42
N LEU A 12 -26.64 21.87 -17.92
CA LEU A 12 -27.07 20.54 -17.52
C LEU A 12 -26.07 19.45 -17.96
N CYS A 13 -25.50 19.55 -19.17
CA CYS A 13 -24.41 18.68 -19.61
C CYS A 13 -23.15 18.83 -18.75
N PHE A 14 -22.82 20.06 -18.32
CA PHE A 14 -21.68 20.32 -17.44
C PHE A 14 -21.88 19.71 -16.05
N PHE A 15 -23.09 19.83 -15.48
CA PHE A 15 -23.44 19.18 -14.22
C PHE A 15 -23.44 17.66 -14.31
N VAL A 16 -23.97 17.09 -15.41
CA VAL A 16 -23.90 15.64 -15.66
C VAL A 16 -22.45 15.18 -15.82
N TYR A 17 -21.62 15.92 -16.55
CA TYR A 17 -20.20 15.62 -16.70
C TYR A 17 -19.45 15.65 -15.35
N LEU A 18 -19.72 16.65 -14.51
CA LEU A 18 -19.17 16.72 -13.15
C LEU A 18 -19.66 15.57 -12.26
N PHE A 19 -20.94 15.17 -12.36
CA PHE A 19 -21.50 14.03 -11.62
C PHE A 19 -20.91 12.68 -12.06
N VAL A 20 -20.67 12.50 -13.36
CA VAL A 20 -20.07 11.29 -13.93
C VAL A 20 -18.60 11.14 -13.49
N ILE A 21 -17.85 12.25 -13.37
CA ILE A 21 -16.46 12.20 -12.89
C ILE A 21 -16.38 11.90 -11.38
N SER A 22 -17.37 12.32 -10.58
CA SER A 22 -17.41 12.02 -9.15
C SER A 22 -17.81 10.57 -8.80
N ALA A 23 -18.12 9.74 -9.80
CA ALA A 23 -18.61 8.37 -9.60
C ALA A 23 -17.52 7.29 -9.62
N ASP A 24 -16.23 7.65 -9.64
CA ASP A 24 -15.13 6.70 -9.45
C ASP A 24 -14.86 6.49 -7.95
N GLY A 25 -15.91 6.08 -7.23
CA GLY A 25 -15.78 5.56 -5.87
C GLY A 25 -15.41 4.10 -5.97
N ALA A 26 -14.12 3.79 -5.83
CA ALA A 26 -13.65 2.41 -5.71
C ALA A 26 -14.51 1.67 -4.66
N ASP A 27 -15.07 0.53 -5.05
CA ASP A 27 -15.88 -0.33 -4.20
C ASP A 27 -15.00 -0.97 -3.11
N LEU A 28 -14.96 -0.34 -1.93
CA LEU A 28 -14.08 -0.69 -0.82
C LEU A 28 -14.60 -1.85 0.05
N LYS A 29 -15.65 -2.56 -0.38
CA LYS A 29 -16.20 -3.72 0.34
C LYS A 29 -15.46 -5.04 0.08
N ASN A 30 -14.43 -5.04 -0.77
CA ASN A 30 -13.77 -6.26 -1.26
C ASN A 30 -12.34 -6.48 -0.72
N LEU A 31 -12.02 -5.98 0.49
CA LEU A 31 -10.71 -6.22 1.08
C LEU A 31 -10.64 -7.64 1.67
N ASN A 32 -10.13 -8.58 0.87
CA ASN A 32 -10.00 -9.99 1.23
C ASN A 32 -8.75 -10.23 2.10
N ILE A 33 -8.85 -10.00 3.41
CA ILE A 33 -7.78 -10.30 4.37
C ILE A 33 -8.11 -11.55 5.16
N TRP A 34 -7.17 -12.50 5.18
CA TRP A 34 -7.28 -13.72 5.98
C TRP A 34 -5.90 -14.17 6.50
N PRO A 35 -5.75 -14.47 7.82
CA PRO A 35 -6.72 -14.24 8.88
C PRO A 35 -6.94 -12.74 9.14
N MET A 36 -8.10 -12.37 9.70
CA MET A 36 -8.41 -10.99 10.03
C MET A 36 -7.45 -10.46 11.11
N PRO A 37 -6.77 -9.31 10.91
CA PRO A 37 -5.89 -8.74 11.91
C PRO A 37 -6.67 -8.33 13.16
N LYS A 38 -5.97 -8.26 14.31
CA LYS A 38 -6.56 -7.80 15.58
C LYS A 38 -7.20 -6.41 15.45
N SER A 39 -6.62 -5.53 14.64
CA SER A 39 -7.14 -4.21 14.34
C SER A 39 -6.75 -3.85 12.92
N VAL A 40 -7.69 -3.28 12.15
CA VAL A 40 -7.46 -2.85 10.77
C VAL A 40 -8.22 -1.55 10.51
N SER A 41 -7.57 -0.64 9.79
CA SER A 41 -8.16 0.60 9.28
C SER A 41 -7.61 0.82 7.88
N TYR A 42 -8.45 1.25 6.95
CA TYR A 42 -8.07 1.51 5.56
C TYR A 42 -8.72 2.79 5.04
N GLY A 43 -8.05 3.43 4.10
CA GLY A 43 -8.57 4.61 3.40
C GLY A 43 -9.39 4.24 2.16
N LEU A 44 -9.83 5.27 1.44
CA LEU A 44 -10.56 5.11 0.17
C LEU A 44 -9.65 5.13 -1.07
N GLY A 45 -8.37 5.47 -0.89
CA GLY A 45 -7.42 5.70 -1.98
C GLY A 45 -6.71 4.43 -2.43
N THR A 46 -6.25 4.45 -3.68
CA THR A 46 -5.43 3.39 -4.29
C THR A 46 -4.03 3.90 -4.53
N LEU A 47 -3.03 3.07 -4.26
CA LEU A 47 -1.62 3.32 -4.57
C LEU A 47 -1.14 2.34 -5.63
N TYR A 48 -0.13 2.75 -6.38
CA TYR A 48 0.49 1.93 -7.41
C TYR A 48 1.85 1.43 -6.94
N LEU A 49 2.13 0.14 -7.16
CA LEU A 49 3.44 -0.43 -6.87
C LEU A 49 4.48 0.10 -7.86
N SER A 50 5.61 0.59 -7.37
CA SER A 50 6.76 0.93 -8.21
C SER A 50 7.27 -0.30 -8.98
N ASN A 51 7.72 -0.08 -10.23
CA ASN A 51 8.44 -1.11 -10.99
C ASN A 51 9.74 -1.51 -10.28
N ASP A 52 10.41 -0.51 -9.68
CA ASP A 52 11.60 -0.68 -8.85
C ASP A 52 11.21 -0.72 -7.37
N PHE A 53 10.26 -1.60 -7.02
CA PHE A 53 9.83 -1.77 -5.62
C PHE A 53 10.97 -2.34 -4.78
N GLU A 54 11.37 -1.60 -3.74
CA GLU A 54 12.57 -1.95 -2.96
C GLU A 54 12.27 -2.31 -1.50
N LEU A 55 13.17 -3.11 -0.92
CA LEU A 55 13.21 -3.43 0.49
C LEU A 55 14.17 -2.48 1.21
N ASN A 56 13.69 -1.82 2.26
CA ASN A 56 14.49 -1.02 3.17
C ASN A 56 14.41 -1.61 4.58
N THR A 57 15.56 -1.83 5.23
CA THR A 57 15.67 -2.41 6.57
C THR A 57 16.40 -1.51 7.56
N LYS A 58 16.58 -0.23 7.23
CA LYS A 58 17.31 0.73 8.07
C LYS A 58 16.67 0.86 9.46
N GLY A 59 17.49 0.72 10.51
CA GLY A 59 17.00 0.81 11.89
C GLY A 59 16.42 -0.50 12.43
N SER A 60 16.40 -1.58 11.64
CA SER A 60 16.16 -2.93 12.12
C SER A 60 17.31 -3.42 13.00
N LYS A 61 17.00 -4.19 14.04
CA LYS A 61 17.99 -4.93 14.83
C LYS A 61 18.34 -6.29 14.20
N PHE A 62 17.52 -6.74 13.27
CA PHE A 62 17.74 -7.97 12.50
C PHE A 62 18.68 -7.70 11.31
N VAL A 63 19.81 -8.39 11.27
CA VAL A 63 20.88 -8.21 10.27
C VAL A 63 20.60 -8.96 8.95
N ASP A 64 19.70 -9.95 8.96
CA ASP A 64 19.38 -10.81 7.81
C ASP A 64 20.61 -11.55 7.23
N ALA A 65 21.47 -12.09 8.08
CA ALA A 65 22.69 -12.79 7.65
C ALA A 65 22.42 -14.01 6.77
N SER A 66 21.31 -14.71 7.02
CA SER A 66 20.84 -15.88 6.27
C SER A 66 20.04 -15.52 5.00
N GLY A 67 19.70 -14.25 4.80
CA GLY A 67 18.91 -13.77 3.66
C GLY A 67 17.42 -14.13 3.72
N ILE A 68 16.92 -14.60 4.87
CA ILE A 68 15.52 -15.01 5.06
C ILE A 68 14.56 -13.84 4.73
N LEU A 69 14.85 -12.64 5.21
CA LEU A 69 13.99 -11.48 4.98
C LEU A 69 14.03 -11.05 3.52
N LYS A 70 15.22 -11.01 2.93
CA LYS A 70 15.39 -10.71 1.50
C LYS A 70 14.65 -11.71 0.61
N ASP A 71 14.79 -13.00 0.88
CA ASP A 71 14.14 -14.06 0.09
C ASP A 71 12.61 -14.04 0.29
N ALA A 72 12.14 -13.80 1.51
CA ALA A 72 10.72 -13.63 1.79
C ALA A 72 10.13 -12.42 1.05
N PHE A 73 10.86 -11.31 1.02
CA PHE A 73 10.47 -10.12 0.26
C PHE A 73 10.32 -10.41 -1.22
N LEU A 74 11.33 -11.01 -1.86
CA LEU A 74 11.30 -11.34 -3.28
C LEU A 74 10.13 -12.25 -3.63
N ARG A 75 9.94 -13.34 -2.89
CA ARG A 75 8.81 -14.26 -3.08
C ARG A 75 7.46 -13.57 -2.92
N SER A 76 7.33 -12.65 -1.96
CA SER A 76 6.09 -11.93 -1.72
C SER A 76 5.74 -11.00 -2.89
N ILE A 77 6.74 -10.29 -3.41
CA ILE A 77 6.54 -9.41 -4.57
C ILE A 77 6.25 -10.19 -5.84
N ASP A 78 6.85 -11.36 -6.02
CA ASP A 78 6.53 -12.24 -7.16
C ASP A 78 5.06 -12.67 -7.13
N VAL A 79 4.53 -13.04 -5.96
CA VAL A 79 3.09 -13.39 -5.80
C VAL A 79 2.18 -12.20 -6.09
N VAL A 80 2.53 -11.01 -5.57
CA VAL A 80 1.76 -9.78 -5.83
C VAL A 80 1.78 -9.44 -7.32
N ARG A 81 2.93 -9.53 -7.99
CA ARG A 81 3.04 -9.21 -9.42
C ARG A 81 2.39 -10.25 -10.31
N ALA A 82 2.50 -11.54 -9.98
CA ALA A 82 1.86 -12.62 -10.74
C ALA A 82 0.32 -12.49 -10.79
N THR A 83 -0.28 -11.90 -9.76
CA THR A 83 -1.72 -11.66 -9.69
C THR A 83 -2.16 -10.35 -10.36
N HIS A 84 -1.23 -9.45 -10.67
CA HIS A 84 -1.48 -8.18 -11.35
C HIS A 84 -0.96 -8.26 -12.81
N VAL A 85 -1.81 -8.73 -13.73
CA VAL A 85 -1.50 -9.01 -15.15
C VAL A 85 -1.05 -7.76 -15.95
N ILE A 86 -1.12 -6.56 -15.37
CA ILE A 86 -0.74 -5.31 -16.03
C ILE A 86 0.35 -4.64 -15.19
N GLU A 87 1.60 -4.71 -15.65
CA GLU A 87 2.63 -3.78 -15.19
C GLU A 87 2.16 -2.35 -15.55
N ALA A 88 1.57 -1.68 -14.58
CA ALA A 88 1.12 -0.31 -14.76
C ALA A 88 2.35 0.55 -15.05
N ASN A 89 2.32 1.29 -16.16
CA ASN A 89 3.39 2.23 -16.48
C ASN A 89 3.34 3.41 -15.50
N THR A 90 4.02 3.26 -14.37
CA THR A 90 4.10 4.23 -13.28
C THR A 90 4.74 5.56 -13.69
N SER A 91 5.45 5.64 -14.82
CA SER A 91 6.01 6.91 -15.33
C SER A 91 4.95 7.96 -15.68
N LYS A 92 3.70 7.53 -15.92
CA LYS A 92 2.56 8.41 -16.22
C LYS A 92 1.68 8.68 -15.00
N ILE A 93 1.99 8.07 -13.86
CA ILE A 93 1.24 8.18 -12.62
C ILE A 93 1.89 9.26 -11.75
N ASP A 94 1.08 10.01 -11.01
CA ASP A 94 1.59 10.97 -10.03
C ASP A 94 2.52 10.25 -9.05
N ALA A 95 3.76 10.74 -8.92
CA ALA A 95 4.76 10.16 -8.04
C ALA A 95 4.30 10.08 -6.58
N SER A 96 3.37 10.96 -6.16
CA SER A 96 2.78 10.94 -4.83
C SER A 96 1.82 9.77 -4.57
N LEU A 97 1.44 9.02 -5.61
CA LEU A 97 0.58 7.82 -5.54
C LEU A 97 1.36 6.52 -5.79
N VAL A 98 2.67 6.62 -6.01
CA VAL A 98 3.54 5.47 -6.31
C VAL A 98 4.27 5.04 -5.04
N LEU A 99 3.98 3.82 -4.58
CA LEU A 99 4.66 3.18 -3.46
C LEU A 99 6.05 2.71 -3.93
N LYS A 100 7.10 3.40 -3.48
CA LYS A 100 8.50 3.14 -3.87
C LYS A 100 9.03 1.84 -3.29
N GLY A 101 8.62 1.47 -2.08
CA GLY A 101 9.11 0.28 -1.42
C GLY A 101 8.40 -0.05 -0.11
N ILE A 102 8.95 -1.01 0.60
CA ILE A 102 8.56 -1.35 1.98
C ILE A 102 9.75 -1.15 2.91
N HIS A 103 9.50 -0.49 4.03
CA HIS A 103 10.43 -0.29 5.12
C HIS A 103 10.07 -1.23 6.27
N ILE A 104 10.90 -2.24 6.50
CA ILE A 104 10.70 -3.26 7.52
C ILE A 104 11.67 -3.05 8.68
N VAL A 105 11.14 -2.93 9.89
CA VAL A 105 11.92 -2.80 11.12
C VAL A 105 11.60 -3.98 12.03
N VAL A 106 12.59 -4.82 12.29
CA VAL A 106 12.45 -5.97 13.19
C VAL A 106 13.19 -5.67 14.49
N PHE A 107 12.50 -5.79 15.61
CA PHE A 107 13.08 -5.49 16.93
C PHE A 107 13.79 -6.69 17.57
N SER A 108 13.55 -7.91 17.10
CA SER A 108 14.30 -9.10 17.52
C SER A 108 15.58 -9.27 16.69
N PRO A 109 16.75 -9.50 17.30
CA PRO A 109 17.97 -9.81 16.57
C PRO A 109 18.07 -11.29 16.16
N SER A 110 17.30 -12.19 16.79
CA SER A 110 17.38 -13.64 16.57
C SER A 110 16.41 -14.11 15.48
N ASP A 111 16.86 -15.03 14.62
CA ASP A 111 16.08 -15.78 13.63
C ASP A 111 15.69 -17.19 14.10
N GLU A 112 15.91 -17.53 15.37
CA GLU A 112 15.56 -18.85 15.88
C GLU A 112 14.05 -19.05 16.04
N LEU A 113 13.55 -20.19 15.55
CA LEU A 113 12.16 -20.57 15.73
C LEU A 113 11.96 -21.16 17.13
N GLN A 114 11.18 -20.46 17.94
CA GLN A 114 10.86 -20.87 19.30
C GLN A 114 9.35 -20.77 19.53
N HIS A 115 8.82 -21.65 20.36
CA HIS A 115 7.42 -21.56 20.76
C HIS A 115 7.19 -20.32 21.64
N GLY A 116 6.13 -19.56 21.36
CA GLY A 116 5.80 -18.34 22.11
C GLY A 116 6.63 -17.12 21.70
N ILE A 117 7.30 -17.16 20.54
CA ILE A 117 7.97 -16.00 19.97
C ILE A 117 6.96 -14.89 19.63
N ASP A 118 7.41 -13.64 19.69
CA ASP A 118 6.58 -12.47 19.39
C ASP A 118 6.38 -12.33 17.87
N GLU A 119 5.22 -12.76 17.38
CA GLU A 119 4.78 -12.60 15.98
C GLU A 119 3.94 -11.34 15.76
N SER A 120 3.87 -10.43 16.75
CA SER A 120 3.09 -9.21 16.61
C SER A 120 3.71 -8.27 15.58
N TYR A 121 2.86 -7.58 14.82
CA TYR A 121 3.30 -6.62 13.82
C TYR A 121 2.37 -5.42 13.72
N GLN A 122 2.88 -4.34 13.15
CA GLN A 122 2.13 -3.16 12.77
C GLN A 122 2.46 -2.80 11.32
N LEU A 123 1.45 -2.82 10.46
CA LEU A 123 1.55 -2.40 9.06
C LEU A 123 0.87 -1.04 8.89
N HIS A 124 1.60 -0.08 8.34
CA HIS A 124 1.10 1.24 8.01
C HIS A 124 1.42 1.58 6.55
N ILE A 125 0.38 1.90 5.78
CA ILE A 125 0.48 2.30 4.37
C ILE A 125 0.10 3.79 4.29
N PRO A 126 1.05 4.68 3.95
CA PRO A 126 0.80 6.12 3.88
C PRO A 126 -0.10 6.48 2.68
N ALA A 127 -0.98 7.46 2.84
CA ALA A 127 -1.87 7.90 1.76
C ALA A 127 -1.21 8.81 0.71
N GLN A 128 -0.17 9.56 1.10
CA GLN A 128 0.52 10.53 0.23
C GLN A 128 1.93 10.84 0.77
N GLY A 129 2.84 11.23 -0.12
CA GLY A 129 4.22 11.60 0.20
C GLY A 129 5.17 11.36 -0.98
N ASN A 130 6.45 11.71 -0.83
CA ASN A 130 7.46 11.46 -1.87
C ASN A 130 8.87 11.37 -1.25
N PRO A 131 9.52 10.20 -1.22
CA PRO A 131 9.05 8.88 -1.67
C PRO A 131 8.12 8.18 -0.66
N LEU A 132 7.20 7.33 -1.15
CA LEU A 132 6.29 6.54 -0.31
C LEU A 132 6.87 5.17 0.04
N TYR A 133 6.90 4.84 1.33
CA TYR A 133 7.19 3.49 1.81
C TYR A 133 6.05 2.96 2.66
N ALA A 134 5.68 1.70 2.45
CA ALA A 134 4.88 0.97 3.43
C ALA A 134 5.78 0.67 4.64
N HIS A 135 5.27 0.83 5.85
CA HIS A 135 6.03 0.61 7.07
C HIS A 135 5.53 -0.64 7.78
N LEU A 136 6.42 -1.61 7.99
CA LEU A 136 6.14 -2.82 8.72
C LEU A 136 7.08 -2.89 9.93
N GLN A 137 6.50 -2.86 11.13
CA GLN A 137 7.23 -3.05 12.37
C GLN A 137 6.89 -4.43 12.94
N VAL A 138 7.90 -5.18 13.35
CA VAL A 138 7.74 -6.56 13.84
C VAL A 138 8.35 -6.70 15.23
N GLY A 139 7.55 -7.25 16.14
CA GLY A 139 7.85 -7.38 17.56
C GLY A 139 7.69 -6.08 18.34
N ASN A 140 7.98 -6.14 19.64
CA ASN A 140 7.97 -4.97 20.52
C ASN A 140 9.38 -4.40 20.75
N ALA A 141 9.53 -3.08 20.63
CA ALA A 141 10.73 -2.37 21.12
C ALA A 141 10.92 -2.43 22.64
N LYS A 142 9.99 -3.05 23.38
CA LYS A 142 9.83 -2.92 24.84
C LYS A 142 10.78 -3.80 25.66
N TYR A 143 11.50 -4.74 25.05
CA TYR A 143 12.45 -5.61 25.76
C TYR A 143 13.85 -5.46 25.17
N PRO A 144 14.65 -4.50 25.65
CA PRO A 144 16.09 -4.61 25.56
C PRO A 144 16.52 -5.73 26.52
N THR A 145 16.80 -6.92 25.99
CA THR A 145 17.72 -7.85 26.65
C THR A 145 19.12 -7.25 26.68
#